data_AF-A0A843KR22-F1
#
_entry.id   AF-A0A843KR22-F1
#
_cell.length_a   1.000
_cell.length_b   1.000
_cell.length_c   1.000
_cell.angle_alpha   90.00
_cell.angle_beta   90.00
_cell.angle_gamma   90.00
#
_symmetry.space_group_name_H-M   'P 1'
#
loop_
_entity.id
_entity.type
_entity.pdbx_description
1 polymer ?
#
loop_
_entity_poly.entity_id
_entity_poly.type
_entity_poly.pdbx_seq_one_letter_code
_entity_poly.pdbx_strand_id
1 'polypeptide(L)'
;PLMNFTVAVDDHLLGVTHVIRGKDHIANTRRQRYIFDYFGWDVPVYRHYGRMGIEGVVLSTSQMRQGIASGEYEGWDDIRLGTLRALSRRGISPEAVRQAVLDIGIGETDISFSWDNLYAQNRMIVDPVANRYFFVPHPVGAAIRDAPHHVARALLHPNEPERGTRVLPFTGTVLLPRQELEKHPSLIRLKDLFNVKVSYDERGYLFTYAGDQLSEAREAKAPIIQWLPADCALPCVLRTPEGDVEGVCETGVMREAGSVLQFERVGFARIDDTTGDRITAYFTHR
;
A
#
# COMPACT_ATOMS: atom_id res chain seq x y z
N PRO A 1 39.02 10.92 14.55
CA PRO A 1 38.64 11.09 15.98
C PRO A 1 37.52 10.10 16.34
N LEU A 2 37.37 9.71 17.62
CA LEU A 2 36.26 8.86 18.06
C LEU A 2 34.95 9.66 18.16
N MET A 3 33.80 9.00 18.01
CA MET A 3 32.47 9.64 17.93
C MET A 3 32.21 10.65 19.06
N ASN A 4 32.47 10.31 20.33
CA ASN A 4 32.21 11.23 21.44
C ASN A 4 33.06 12.51 21.37
N PHE A 5 34.30 12.43 20.87
CA PHE A 5 35.15 13.60 20.69
C PHE A 5 34.68 14.45 19.52
N THR A 6 34.46 13.83 18.35
CA THR A 6 34.01 14.55 17.15
C THR A 6 32.68 15.26 17.39
N VAL A 7 31.69 14.55 17.94
CA VAL A 7 30.36 15.13 18.16
C VAL A 7 30.40 16.28 19.18
N ALA A 8 31.16 16.17 20.27
CA ALA A 8 31.25 17.27 21.25
C ALA A 8 31.91 18.53 20.65
N VAL A 9 32.97 18.35 19.86
CA VAL A 9 33.65 19.45 19.16
C VAL A 9 32.72 20.08 18.11
N ASP A 10 32.05 19.27 17.30
CA ASP A 10 31.10 19.75 16.29
C ASP A 10 29.91 20.48 16.93
N ASP A 11 29.33 19.93 17.99
CA ASP A 11 28.22 20.56 18.73
C ASP A 11 28.61 21.96 19.22
N HIS A 12 29.82 22.13 19.77
CA HIS A 12 30.32 23.44 20.21
C HIS A 12 30.58 24.38 19.03
N LEU A 13 31.36 23.95 18.03
CA LEU A 13 31.78 24.80 16.91
C LEU A 13 30.61 25.22 16.02
N LEU A 14 29.57 24.39 15.92
CA LEU A 14 28.35 24.69 15.16
C LEU A 14 27.30 25.44 16.00
N GLY A 15 27.58 25.72 17.29
CA GLY A 15 26.68 26.46 18.17
C GLY A 15 25.39 25.70 18.52
N VAL A 16 25.46 24.38 18.62
CA VAL A 16 24.32 23.54 19.01
C VAL A 16 23.90 23.89 20.45
N THR A 17 22.64 24.28 20.62
CA THR A 17 22.08 24.62 21.94
C THR A 17 21.32 23.45 22.58
N HIS A 18 20.76 22.57 21.76
CA HIS A 18 19.92 21.45 22.18
C HIS A 18 20.27 20.19 21.39
N VAL A 19 20.56 19.10 22.10
CA VAL A 19 20.81 17.78 21.51
C VAL A 19 19.60 16.89 21.83
N ILE A 20 18.86 16.49 20.79
CA ILE A 20 17.65 15.66 20.88
C ILE A 20 17.95 14.32 20.19
N ARG A 21 17.99 13.22 20.94
CA ARG A 21 18.36 11.89 20.42
C ARG A 21 17.80 10.73 21.25
N GLY A 22 17.95 9.50 20.77
CA GLY A 22 17.50 8.31 21.50
C GLY A 22 18.22 8.11 22.84
N LYS A 23 17.52 7.48 23.80
CA LYS A 23 18.03 7.19 25.16
C LYS A 23 19.26 6.28 25.20
N ASP A 24 19.57 5.59 24.11
CA ASP A 24 20.80 4.82 23.92
C ASP A 24 22.07 5.67 23.98
N HIS A 25 21.95 6.99 23.79
CA HIS A 25 23.07 7.91 23.90
C HIS A 25 23.25 8.57 25.27
N ILE A 26 22.49 8.19 26.31
CA ILE A 26 22.64 8.75 27.67
C ILE A 26 24.08 8.58 28.20
N ALA A 27 24.70 7.43 27.97
CA ALA A 27 26.09 7.20 28.36
C ALA A 27 27.09 8.09 27.58
N ASN A 28 26.79 8.40 26.32
CA ASN A 28 27.60 9.28 25.48
C ASN A 28 27.52 10.73 25.98
N THR A 29 26.34 11.19 26.39
CA THR A 29 26.17 12.52 27.02
C THR A 29 27.10 12.72 28.22
N ARG A 30 27.24 11.70 29.09
CA ARG A 30 28.16 11.77 30.23
C ARG A 30 29.62 11.94 29.79
N ARG A 31 30.04 11.22 28.75
CA ARG A 31 31.41 11.28 28.20
C ARG A 31 31.68 12.61 27.51
N GLN A 32 30.72 13.11 26.73
CA GLN A 32 30.81 14.38 26.02
C GLN A 32 30.91 15.55 26.99
N ARG A 33 30.20 15.50 28.12
CA ARG A 33 30.30 16.54 29.16
C ARG A 33 31.72 16.75 29.68
N TYR A 34 32.50 15.69 29.90
CA TYR A 34 33.92 15.83 30.28
C TYR A 34 34.74 16.63 29.25
N ILE A 35 34.41 16.52 27.96
CA ILE A 35 35.08 17.25 26.89
C ILE A 35 34.70 18.73 26.96
N PHE A 36 33.41 19.05 27.08
CA PHE A 36 32.94 20.42 27.26
C PHE A 36 33.57 21.08 28.50
N ASP A 37 33.54 20.38 29.64
CA ASP A 37 34.11 20.86 30.90
C ASP A 37 35.63 21.11 30.77
N TYR A 38 36.36 20.22 30.07
CA TYR A 38 37.81 20.38 29.87
C TYR A 38 38.18 21.63 29.08
N PHE A 39 37.40 21.96 28.04
CA PHE A 39 37.64 23.14 27.22
C PHE A 39 36.98 24.42 27.77
N GLY A 40 36.21 24.33 28.86
CA GLY A 40 35.49 25.46 29.43
C GLY A 40 34.34 25.95 28.54
N TRP A 41 33.72 25.04 27.79
CA TRP A 41 32.62 25.34 26.89
C TRP A 41 31.25 25.18 27.56
N ASP A 42 30.27 25.95 27.07
CA ASP A 42 28.88 25.79 27.49
C ASP A 42 28.31 24.46 27.02
N VAL A 43 27.78 23.68 27.96
CA VAL A 43 27.19 22.37 27.69
C VAL A 43 25.78 22.55 27.10
N PRO A 44 25.46 21.95 25.93
CA PRO A 44 24.11 22.04 25.37
C PRO A 44 23.08 21.32 26.25
N VAL A 45 21.81 21.67 26.07
CA VAL A 45 20.70 20.99 26.73
C VAL A 45 20.47 19.63 26.06
N TYR A 46 20.57 18.54 26.82
CA TYR A 46 20.30 17.21 26.31
C TYR A 46 18.86 16.76 26.61
N ARG A 47 18.16 16.28 25.59
CA ARG A 47 16.85 15.61 25.70
C ARG A 47 16.93 14.24 25.04
N HIS A 48 16.51 13.22 25.78
CA HIS A 48 16.54 11.84 25.33
C HIS A 48 15.13 11.29 25.18
N TYR A 49 14.80 10.78 24.00
CA TYR A 49 13.52 10.13 23.76
C TYR A 49 13.67 8.60 23.78
N GLY A 50 12.57 7.90 24.08
CA GLY A 50 12.50 6.44 24.08
C GLY A 50 12.82 5.85 22.70
N ARG A 51 13.29 4.62 22.66
CA ARG A 51 13.56 3.95 21.39
C ARG A 51 12.24 3.69 20.67
N MET A 52 12.28 3.87 19.35
CA MET A 52 11.19 3.50 18.46
C MET A 52 11.50 2.17 17.79
N GLY A 53 10.66 1.17 18.03
CA GLY A 53 10.62 -0.06 17.27
C GLY A 53 9.56 0.01 16.18
N ILE A 54 9.71 -0.77 15.12
CA ILE A 54 8.66 -1.02 14.13
C ILE A 54 8.43 -2.52 14.09
N GLU A 55 7.21 -2.95 14.39
CA GLU A 55 6.89 -4.37 14.40
C GLU A 55 6.99 -4.98 12.99
N GLY A 56 7.53 -6.19 12.92
CA GLY A 56 7.67 -6.95 11.67
C GLY A 56 8.76 -6.45 10.72
N VAL A 57 9.55 -5.45 11.09
CA VAL A 57 10.54 -4.84 10.20
C VAL A 57 11.92 -4.76 10.82
N VAL A 58 12.92 -5.19 10.06
CA VAL A 58 14.34 -5.01 10.40
C VAL A 58 14.68 -3.53 10.31
N LEU A 59 15.14 -2.91 11.41
CA LEU A 59 15.61 -1.51 11.43
C LEU A 59 17.14 -1.38 11.36
N SER A 60 17.87 -2.49 11.50
CA SER A 60 19.32 -2.48 11.47
C SER A 60 19.83 -2.28 10.04
N THR A 61 20.46 -1.13 9.79
CA THR A 61 21.03 -0.78 8.47
C THR A 61 22.09 -1.79 8.01
N SER A 62 22.86 -2.35 8.94
CA SER A 62 23.85 -3.39 8.62
C SER A 62 23.18 -4.70 8.17
N GLN A 63 22.08 -5.10 8.80
CA GLN A 63 21.32 -6.29 8.41
C GLN A 63 20.63 -6.07 7.05
N MET A 64 20.00 -4.91 6.85
CA MET A 64 19.44 -4.54 5.53
C MET A 64 20.52 -4.59 4.43
N ARG A 65 21.70 -4.01 4.68
CA ARG A 65 22.81 -4.04 3.72
C ARG A 65 23.27 -5.46 3.41
N GLN A 66 23.31 -6.34 4.41
CA GLN A 66 23.66 -7.74 4.21
C GLN A 66 22.61 -8.46 3.36
N GLY A 67 21.31 -8.26 3.63
CA GLY A 67 20.21 -8.83 2.84
C GLY A 67 20.21 -8.33 1.39
N ILE A 68 20.53 -7.06 1.16
CA ILE A 68 20.71 -6.53 -0.20
C ILE A 68 21.92 -7.20 -0.88
N ALA A 69 23.05 -7.32 -0.18
CA ALA A 69 24.26 -7.94 -0.74
C ALA A 69 24.10 -9.44 -1.03
N SER A 70 23.27 -10.17 -0.27
CA SER A 70 22.96 -11.57 -0.52
C SER A 70 21.86 -11.79 -1.57
N GLY A 71 21.22 -10.73 -2.06
CA GLY A 71 20.10 -10.81 -3.00
C GLY A 71 18.75 -11.17 -2.35
N GLU A 72 18.65 -11.14 -1.02
CA GLU A 72 17.37 -11.28 -0.31
C GLU A 72 16.44 -10.10 -0.61
N TYR A 73 17.00 -8.89 -0.71
CA TYR A 73 16.31 -7.64 -1.09
C TYR A 73 16.85 -7.09 -2.42
N GLU A 74 15.95 -6.52 -3.23
CA GLU A 74 16.32 -5.96 -4.54
C GLU A 74 17.15 -4.67 -4.41
N GLY A 75 17.00 -3.96 -3.29
CA GLY A 75 17.67 -2.67 -3.05
C GLY A 75 17.18 -1.98 -1.79
N TRP A 76 17.60 -0.72 -1.60
CA TRP A 76 17.19 0.10 -0.45
C TRP A 76 15.72 0.56 -0.52
N ASP A 77 15.11 0.46 -1.68
CA ASP A 77 13.72 0.78 -1.98
C ASP A 77 12.83 -0.46 -2.10
N ASP A 78 13.36 -1.64 -1.75
CA ASP A 78 12.58 -2.88 -1.66
C ASP A 78 11.45 -2.72 -0.63
N ILE A 79 10.22 -3.02 -1.04
CA ILE A 79 8.99 -2.77 -0.27
C ILE A 79 8.87 -3.58 1.02
N ARG A 80 9.71 -4.61 1.21
CA ARG A 80 9.80 -5.39 2.44
C ARG A 80 10.61 -4.69 3.52
N LEU A 81 11.36 -3.63 3.17
CA LEU A 81 12.16 -2.84 4.10
C LEU A 81 11.36 -1.68 4.71
N GLY A 82 11.76 -1.26 5.92
CA GLY A 82 11.22 -0.09 6.60
C GLY A 82 11.86 1.24 6.21
N THR A 83 12.52 1.32 5.06
CA THR A 83 13.20 2.55 4.64
C THR A 83 12.18 3.57 4.12
N LEU A 84 12.52 4.85 4.22
CA LEU A 84 11.70 5.90 3.59
C LEU A 84 11.58 5.72 2.07
N ARG A 85 12.59 5.11 1.43
CA ARG A 85 12.55 4.77 -0.01
C ARG A 85 11.52 3.69 -0.31
N ALA A 86 11.47 2.63 0.50
CA ALA A 86 10.48 1.57 0.37
C ALA A 86 9.06 2.09 0.61
N LEU A 87 8.85 2.90 1.65
CA LEU A 87 7.57 3.56 1.93
C LEU A 87 7.12 4.46 0.76
N SER A 88 8.04 5.27 0.22
CA SER A 88 7.76 6.11 -0.95
C SER A 88 7.43 5.27 -2.18
N ARG A 89 8.16 4.18 -2.44
CA ARG A 89 7.91 3.28 -3.58
C ARG A 89 6.54 2.61 -3.48
N ARG A 90 6.09 2.30 -2.26
CA ARG A 90 4.73 1.80 -1.95
C ARG A 90 3.64 2.86 -2.10
N GLY A 91 3.96 4.15 -2.26
CA GLY A 91 2.97 5.22 -2.35
C GLY A 91 2.51 5.77 -1.00
N ILE A 92 3.30 5.58 0.07
CA ILE A 92 3.05 6.25 1.35
C ILE A 92 3.53 7.70 1.23
N SER A 93 2.63 8.63 1.54
CA SER A 93 2.91 10.07 1.52
C SER A 93 3.87 10.48 2.65
N PRO A 94 4.80 11.41 2.38
CA PRO A 94 5.69 11.95 3.42
C PRO A 94 4.91 12.70 4.52
N GLU A 95 3.79 13.33 4.18
CA GLU A 95 2.88 13.97 5.14
C GLU A 95 2.28 12.93 6.09
N ALA A 96 1.88 11.76 5.59
CA ALA A 96 1.37 10.66 6.42
C ALA A 96 2.43 10.16 7.42
N VAL A 97 3.67 9.97 6.96
CA VAL A 97 4.80 9.59 7.83
C VAL A 97 5.05 10.65 8.89
N ARG A 98 5.06 11.92 8.50
CA ARG A 98 5.25 13.04 9.43
C ARG A 98 4.15 13.07 10.49
N GLN A 99 2.89 12.91 10.09
CA GLN A 99 1.77 12.92 11.02
C GLN A 99 1.83 11.73 11.98
N ALA A 100 2.11 10.53 11.46
CA ALA A 100 2.28 9.34 12.30
C ALA A 100 3.39 9.52 13.35
N VAL A 101 4.51 10.15 13.00
CA VAL A 101 5.60 10.46 13.96
C VAL A 101 5.19 11.53 14.98
N LEU A 102 4.44 12.56 14.55
CA LEU A 102 3.95 13.60 15.45
C LEU A 102 2.92 13.05 16.46
N ASP A 103 2.04 12.16 16.02
CA ASP A 103 1.04 11.51 16.87
C ASP A 103 1.68 10.67 17.99
N ILE A 104 2.82 10.03 17.69
CA ILE A 104 3.59 9.27 18.67
C ILE A 104 4.22 10.19 19.71
N GLY A 105 4.72 11.36 19.27
CA GLY A 105 5.35 12.35 20.13
C GLY A 105 6.73 11.93 20.65
N ILE A 106 7.24 12.69 21.63
CA ILE A 106 8.58 12.53 22.21
C ILE A 106 8.50 12.26 23.72
N GLY A 107 8.19 11.01 24.07
CA GLY A 107 8.25 10.50 25.45
C GLY A 107 9.59 9.83 25.78
N GLU A 108 9.88 9.63 27.06
CA GLU A 108 11.06 8.86 27.52
C GLU A 108 10.85 7.34 27.43
N THR A 109 9.59 6.91 27.34
CA THR A 109 9.18 5.51 27.22
C THR A 109 9.43 4.99 25.81
N ASP A 110 9.86 3.73 25.71
CA ASP A 110 9.98 3.07 24.41
C ASP A 110 8.60 2.91 23.78
N ILE A 111 8.57 3.08 22.47
CA ILE A 111 7.35 3.19 21.66
C ILE A 111 7.47 2.22 20.49
N SER A 112 6.34 1.61 20.14
CA SER A 112 6.22 0.80 18.93
C SER A 112 5.45 1.60 17.88
N PHE A 113 6.01 1.71 16.69
CA PHE A 113 5.37 2.34 15.55
C PHE A 113 4.19 1.49 15.06
N SER A 114 3.01 2.11 14.95
CA SER A 114 1.82 1.45 14.46
C SER A 114 1.69 1.63 12.94
N TRP A 115 1.75 0.53 12.21
CA TRP A 115 1.44 0.49 10.78
C TRP A 115 0.00 0.93 10.50
N ASP A 116 -0.94 0.54 11.36
CA ASP A 116 -2.35 0.93 11.21
C ASP A 116 -2.54 2.44 11.32
N ASN A 117 -1.83 3.12 12.24
CA ASN A 117 -1.88 4.57 12.32
C ASN A 117 -1.32 5.22 11.05
N LEU A 118 -0.17 4.75 10.56
CA LEU A 118 0.41 5.26 9.32
C LEU A 118 -0.55 5.09 8.14
N TYR A 119 -1.17 3.92 8.00
CA TYR A 119 -2.11 3.64 6.91
C TYR A 119 -3.39 4.45 7.04
N ALA A 120 -3.88 4.70 8.26
CA ALA A 120 -5.01 5.60 8.48
C ALA A 120 -4.68 7.03 8.04
N GLN A 121 -3.54 7.57 8.46
CA GLN A 121 -3.07 8.90 8.04
C GLN A 121 -2.87 8.97 6.52
N ASN A 122 -2.29 7.94 5.92
CA ASN A 122 -2.07 7.89 4.47
C ASN A 122 -3.40 7.81 3.70
N ARG A 123 -4.35 7.00 4.16
CA ARG A 123 -5.69 6.90 3.55
C ARG A 123 -6.39 8.24 3.49
N MET A 124 -6.30 9.05 4.55
CA MET A 124 -6.90 10.40 4.57
C MET A 124 -6.34 11.33 3.48
N ILE A 125 -5.09 11.08 3.05
CA ILE A 125 -4.42 11.87 2.02
C ILE A 125 -4.70 11.31 0.62
N VAL A 126 -4.60 9.99 0.44
CA VAL A 126 -4.68 9.37 -0.90
C VAL A 126 -6.11 9.08 -1.35
N ASP A 127 -7.03 8.77 -0.43
CA ASP A 127 -8.41 8.39 -0.78
C ASP A 127 -9.14 9.45 -1.63
N PRO A 128 -9.09 10.76 -1.30
CA PRO A 128 -9.80 11.80 -2.06
C PRO A 128 -9.24 12.03 -3.48
N VAL A 129 -7.98 11.72 -3.71
CA VAL A 129 -7.32 12.01 -4.99
C VAL A 129 -7.18 10.79 -5.89
N ALA A 130 -7.20 9.59 -5.30
CA ALA A 130 -6.98 8.34 -6.01
C ALA A 130 -8.19 7.95 -6.87
N ASN A 131 -7.97 7.71 -8.16
CA ASN A 131 -8.96 7.10 -9.03
C ASN A 131 -9.19 5.62 -8.65
N ARG A 132 -10.37 5.09 -8.96
CA ARG A 132 -10.79 3.72 -8.68
C ARG A 132 -10.70 2.90 -9.94
N TYR A 133 -10.09 1.72 -9.85
CA TYR A 133 -10.01 0.74 -10.92
C TYR A 133 -10.21 -0.67 -10.39
N PHE A 134 -10.47 -1.62 -11.28
CA PHE A 134 -10.48 -3.04 -10.94
C PHE A 134 -9.12 -3.68 -11.21
N PHE A 135 -8.68 -4.48 -10.24
CA PHE A 135 -7.65 -5.49 -10.39
C PHE A 135 -8.24 -6.85 -10.04
N VAL A 136 -8.13 -7.78 -10.97
CA VAL A 136 -8.63 -9.15 -10.85
C VAL A 136 -7.43 -10.07 -10.62
N PRO A 137 -7.16 -10.48 -9.36
CA PRO A 137 -6.07 -11.39 -9.05
C PRO A 137 -6.40 -12.80 -9.56
N HIS A 138 -5.41 -13.49 -10.11
CA HIS A 138 -5.52 -14.85 -10.63
C HIS A 138 -6.81 -15.07 -11.44
N PRO A 139 -6.96 -14.38 -12.59
CA PRO A 139 -8.23 -14.31 -13.30
C PRO A 139 -8.70 -15.68 -13.82
N VAL A 140 -10.01 -15.90 -13.76
CA VAL A 140 -10.69 -17.04 -14.37
C VAL A 140 -11.73 -16.50 -15.37
N GLY A 141 -11.70 -17.01 -16.59
CA GLY A 141 -12.71 -16.70 -17.60
C GLY A 141 -14.06 -17.28 -17.23
N ALA A 142 -15.09 -16.45 -17.23
CA ALA A 142 -16.46 -16.79 -16.91
C ALA A 142 -17.38 -16.34 -18.05
N ALA A 143 -17.91 -17.31 -18.80
CA ALA A 143 -18.95 -17.07 -19.79
C ALA A 143 -20.32 -17.05 -19.07
N ILE A 144 -20.96 -15.88 -19.06
CA ILE A 144 -22.23 -15.68 -18.37
C ILE A 144 -23.38 -15.95 -19.33
N ARG A 145 -24.15 -17.01 -19.07
CA ARG A 145 -25.30 -17.39 -19.91
C ARG A 145 -26.47 -16.45 -19.66
N ASP A 146 -27.26 -16.25 -20.72
CA ASP A 146 -28.52 -15.49 -20.70
C ASP A 146 -28.39 -14.03 -20.25
N ALA A 147 -27.16 -13.49 -20.24
CA ALA A 147 -26.89 -12.09 -19.92
C ALA A 147 -27.00 -11.21 -21.18
N PRO A 148 -27.73 -10.09 -21.14
CA PRO A 148 -27.75 -9.14 -22.25
C PRO A 148 -26.39 -8.45 -22.40
N HIS A 149 -26.06 -8.01 -23.62
CA HIS A 149 -24.96 -7.08 -23.80
C HIS A 149 -25.24 -5.82 -23.00
N HIS A 150 -24.24 -5.36 -22.25
CA HIS A 150 -24.39 -4.22 -21.36
C HIS A 150 -23.08 -3.45 -21.29
N VAL A 151 -23.13 -2.15 -21.01
CA VAL A 151 -21.94 -1.33 -20.82
C VAL A 151 -21.99 -0.73 -19.42
N ALA A 152 -21.19 -1.29 -18.51
CA ALA A 152 -21.09 -0.74 -17.16
C ALA A 152 -20.34 0.60 -17.21
N ARG A 153 -20.90 1.61 -16.54
CA ARG A 153 -20.29 2.95 -16.40
C ARG A 153 -20.02 3.21 -14.94
N ALA A 154 -18.83 2.81 -14.49
CA ALA A 154 -18.41 2.99 -13.10
C ALA A 154 -17.73 4.34 -12.93
N LEU A 155 -17.98 5.06 -11.83
CA LEU A 155 -17.28 6.31 -11.55
C LEU A 155 -15.78 6.07 -11.34
N LEU A 156 -14.95 7.02 -11.76
CA LEU A 156 -13.52 7.04 -11.40
C LEU A 156 -13.33 7.39 -9.92
N HIS A 157 -14.21 8.19 -9.34
CA HIS A 157 -14.21 8.47 -7.91
C HIS A 157 -15.65 8.56 -7.39
N PRO A 158 -16.04 7.83 -6.33
CA PRO A 158 -17.43 7.79 -5.87
C PRO A 158 -17.98 9.15 -5.45
N ASN A 159 -17.13 10.02 -4.91
CA ASN A 159 -17.52 11.33 -4.37
C ASN A 159 -17.24 12.49 -5.33
N GLU A 160 -16.65 12.24 -6.51
CA GLU A 160 -16.32 13.27 -7.51
C GLU A 160 -16.76 12.83 -8.92
N PRO A 161 -18.06 12.89 -9.22
CA PRO A 161 -18.61 12.44 -10.51
C PRO A 161 -18.05 13.18 -11.73
N GLU A 162 -17.60 14.42 -11.56
CA GLU A 162 -16.98 15.28 -12.57
C GLU A 162 -15.66 14.72 -13.12
N ARG A 163 -14.99 13.82 -12.38
CA ARG A 163 -13.79 13.11 -12.87
C ARG A 163 -14.11 12.15 -14.00
N GLY A 164 -15.38 11.80 -14.17
CA GLY A 164 -15.87 10.95 -15.23
C GLY A 164 -15.98 9.48 -14.84
N THR A 165 -16.23 8.66 -15.87
CA THR A 165 -16.58 7.24 -15.72
C THR A 165 -15.63 6.35 -16.49
N ARG A 166 -15.31 5.20 -15.91
CA ARG A 166 -14.76 4.02 -16.58
C ARG A 166 -15.87 3.32 -17.36
N VAL A 167 -15.59 2.94 -18.60
CA VAL A 167 -16.53 2.26 -19.48
C VAL A 167 -16.08 0.82 -19.67
N LEU A 168 -16.86 -0.12 -19.16
CA LEU A 168 -16.55 -1.56 -19.17
C LEU A 168 -17.63 -2.31 -19.95
N PRO A 169 -17.38 -2.63 -21.25
CA PRO A 169 -18.34 -3.34 -22.07
C PRO A 169 -18.40 -4.83 -21.71
N PHE A 170 -19.61 -5.35 -21.49
CA PHE A 170 -19.88 -6.76 -21.31
C PHE A 170 -20.43 -7.36 -22.61
N THR A 171 -19.73 -8.37 -23.15
CA THR A 171 -20.04 -9.06 -24.42
C THR A 171 -20.24 -10.57 -24.26
N GLY A 172 -20.50 -11.04 -23.03
CA GLY A 172 -20.79 -12.45 -22.73
C GLY A 172 -19.75 -13.13 -21.83
N THR A 173 -18.48 -12.75 -21.91
CA THR A 173 -17.40 -13.32 -21.08
C THR A 173 -16.68 -12.26 -20.27
N VAL A 174 -16.36 -12.58 -19.02
CA VAL A 174 -15.62 -11.71 -18.08
C VAL A 174 -14.54 -12.49 -17.36
N LEU A 175 -13.58 -11.78 -16.79
CA LEU A 175 -12.55 -12.30 -15.92
C LEU A 175 -12.94 -12.03 -14.47
N LEU A 176 -12.96 -13.08 -13.64
CA LEU A 176 -13.31 -13.03 -12.23
C LEU A 176 -12.14 -13.49 -11.35
N PRO A 177 -12.03 -13.01 -10.10
CA PRO A 177 -10.99 -13.46 -9.18
C PRO A 177 -11.21 -14.93 -8.79
N ARG A 178 -10.21 -15.80 -9.00
CA ARG A 178 -10.33 -17.23 -8.66
C ARG A 178 -10.75 -17.47 -7.20
N GLN A 179 -10.13 -16.74 -6.27
CA GLN A 179 -10.39 -16.88 -4.83
C GLN A 179 -11.83 -16.55 -4.43
N GLU A 180 -12.54 -15.70 -5.18
CA GLU A 180 -13.95 -15.42 -4.89
C GLU A 180 -14.85 -16.60 -5.31
N LEU A 181 -14.44 -17.40 -6.31
CA LEU A 181 -15.16 -18.58 -6.77
C LEU A 181 -14.91 -19.81 -5.87
N GLU A 182 -13.70 -19.95 -5.35
CA GLU A 182 -13.33 -21.03 -4.41
C GLU A 182 -14.10 -20.98 -3.08
N LYS A 183 -14.75 -19.85 -2.78
CA LYS A 183 -15.69 -19.72 -1.66
C LYS A 183 -17.05 -20.38 -1.94
N HIS A 184 -17.22 -20.94 -3.14
CA HIS A 184 -18.45 -21.57 -3.62
C HIS A 184 -19.72 -20.73 -3.39
N PRO A 185 -19.73 -19.44 -3.81
CA PRO A 185 -20.94 -18.62 -3.69
C PRO A 185 -22.04 -19.20 -4.59
N SER A 186 -23.30 -19.10 -4.17
CA SER A 186 -24.45 -19.44 -5.01
C SER A 186 -24.92 -18.27 -5.88
N LEU A 187 -24.60 -17.04 -5.46
CA LEU A 187 -24.91 -15.79 -6.14
C LEU A 187 -23.75 -14.81 -5.90
N ILE A 188 -23.35 -14.08 -6.94
CA ILE A 188 -22.36 -13.01 -6.89
C ILE A 188 -22.92 -11.75 -7.58
N ARG A 189 -22.48 -10.56 -7.16
CA ARG A 189 -22.78 -9.29 -7.85
C ARG A 189 -21.52 -8.80 -8.55
N LEU A 190 -21.53 -8.71 -9.87
CA LEU A 190 -20.43 -8.11 -10.63
C LEU A 190 -20.51 -6.59 -10.49
N LYS A 191 -19.62 -5.95 -9.72
CA LYS A 191 -19.74 -4.53 -9.35
C LYS A 191 -20.07 -3.62 -10.54
N ASP A 192 -21.06 -2.74 -10.36
CA ASP A 192 -21.57 -1.79 -11.37
C ASP A 192 -22.15 -2.43 -12.66
N LEU A 193 -22.35 -3.76 -12.68
CA LEU A 193 -22.96 -4.52 -13.77
C LEU A 193 -24.28 -5.19 -13.32
N PHE A 194 -24.31 -6.52 -13.10
CA PHE A 194 -25.51 -7.26 -12.67
C PHE A 194 -25.20 -8.41 -11.68
N ASN A 195 -26.23 -9.17 -11.31
CA ASN A 195 -26.16 -10.39 -10.50
C ASN A 195 -25.90 -11.62 -11.37
N VAL A 196 -25.11 -12.56 -10.85
CA VAL A 196 -24.79 -13.83 -11.52
C VAL A 196 -25.01 -14.98 -10.53
N LYS A 197 -25.84 -15.93 -10.92
CA LYS A 197 -25.97 -17.21 -10.22
C LYS A 197 -24.77 -18.08 -10.59
N VAL A 198 -24.15 -18.67 -9.57
CA VAL A 198 -22.99 -19.54 -9.72
C VAL A 198 -23.38 -20.92 -9.26
N SER A 199 -23.17 -21.90 -10.12
CA SER A 199 -23.26 -23.33 -9.81
C SER A 199 -21.95 -23.98 -10.22
N TYR A 200 -21.56 -25.07 -9.55
CA TYR A 200 -20.35 -25.81 -9.90
C TYR A 200 -20.64 -27.31 -9.88
N ASP A 201 -20.01 -28.03 -10.78
CA ASP A 201 -20.05 -29.49 -10.86
C ASP A 201 -18.65 -30.04 -11.22
N GLU A 202 -18.54 -31.34 -11.52
CA GLU A 202 -17.28 -31.98 -11.92
C GLU A 202 -16.65 -31.39 -13.19
N ARG A 203 -17.42 -30.64 -14.00
CA ARG A 203 -16.98 -30.01 -15.26
C ARG A 203 -16.55 -28.55 -15.07
N GLY A 204 -16.75 -27.97 -13.89
CA GLY A 204 -16.32 -26.63 -13.52
C GLY A 204 -17.47 -25.70 -13.11
N TYR A 205 -17.25 -24.40 -13.23
CA TYR A 205 -18.25 -23.39 -12.87
C TYR A 205 -19.19 -23.09 -14.03
N LEU A 206 -20.48 -22.97 -13.71
CA LEU A 206 -21.55 -22.50 -14.58
C LEU A 206 -22.08 -21.17 -14.04
N PHE A 207 -22.10 -20.16 -14.90
CA PHE A 207 -22.53 -18.81 -14.60
C PHE A 207 -23.79 -18.46 -15.41
N THR A 208 -24.84 -18.02 -14.73
CA THR A 208 -26.10 -17.61 -15.37
C THR A 208 -26.52 -16.25 -14.85
N TYR A 209 -26.98 -15.38 -15.75
CA TYR A 209 -27.55 -14.10 -15.41
C TYR A 209 -28.70 -14.22 -14.40
N ALA A 210 -28.70 -13.35 -13.38
CA ALA A 210 -29.66 -13.39 -12.28
C ALA A 210 -30.29 -12.02 -11.98
N GLY A 211 -30.42 -11.15 -12.99
CA GLY A 211 -31.04 -9.83 -12.86
C GLY A 211 -30.06 -8.71 -12.48
N ASP A 212 -30.52 -7.46 -12.59
CA ASP A 212 -29.69 -6.26 -12.34
C ASP A 212 -29.80 -5.71 -10.91
N GLN A 213 -30.82 -6.15 -10.16
CA GLN A 213 -31.21 -5.50 -8.91
C GLN A 213 -30.17 -5.71 -7.80
N LEU A 214 -29.60 -4.60 -7.32
CA LEU A 214 -28.67 -4.63 -6.19
C LEU A 214 -29.32 -5.07 -4.87
N SER A 215 -30.63 -4.81 -4.70
CA SER A 215 -31.41 -5.27 -3.53
C SER A 215 -31.37 -6.78 -3.39
N GLU A 216 -31.58 -7.53 -4.47
CA GLU A 216 -31.57 -9.00 -4.47
C GLU A 216 -30.21 -9.55 -4.03
N ALA A 217 -29.10 -8.97 -4.52
CA ALA A 217 -27.77 -9.34 -4.07
C ALA A 217 -27.55 -9.05 -2.58
N ARG A 218 -28.06 -7.92 -2.06
CA ARG A 218 -27.96 -7.57 -0.64
C ARG A 218 -28.79 -8.51 0.24
N GLU A 219 -30.00 -8.84 -0.16
CA GLU A 219 -30.88 -9.78 0.55
C GLU A 219 -30.26 -11.18 0.63
N ALA A 220 -29.69 -11.65 -0.48
CA ALA A 220 -28.97 -12.92 -0.55
C ALA A 220 -27.57 -12.87 0.11
N LYS A 221 -27.14 -11.71 0.63
CA LYS A 221 -25.77 -11.46 1.13
C LYS A 221 -24.68 -11.89 0.14
N ALA A 222 -24.96 -11.74 -1.15
CA ALA A 222 -24.06 -12.10 -2.22
C ALA A 222 -22.82 -11.20 -2.18
N PRO A 223 -21.60 -11.76 -2.33
CA PRO A 223 -20.41 -10.95 -2.45
C PRO A 223 -20.47 -10.09 -3.71
N ILE A 224 -20.23 -8.79 -3.55
CA ILE A 224 -20.04 -7.86 -4.67
C ILE A 224 -18.60 -7.96 -5.10
N ILE A 225 -18.30 -8.42 -6.31
CA ILE A 225 -16.93 -8.66 -6.76
C ILE A 225 -16.53 -7.80 -7.95
N GLN A 226 -15.24 -7.46 -8.00
CA GLN A 226 -14.63 -6.82 -9.15
C GLN A 226 -14.48 -7.82 -10.30
N TRP A 227 -14.53 -7.32 -11.53
CA TRP A 227 -14.50 -8.12 -12.75
C TRP A 227 -13.92 -7.28 -13.89
N LEU A 228 -13.48 -7.93 -14.97
CA LEU A 228 -13.03 -7.23 -16.17
C LEU A 228 -13.52 -7.92 -17.45
N PRO A 229 -13.93 -7.15 -18.47
CA PRO A 229 -13.97 -7.66 -19.84
C PRO A 229 -12.57 -8.09 -20.28
N ALA A 230 -12.46 -9.20 -21.03
CA ALA A 230 -11.16 -9.67 -21.53
C ALA A 230 -10.45 -8.60 -22.39
N ASP A 231 -11.20 -7.87 -23.21
CA ASP A 231 -10.67 -6.81 -24.09
C ASP A 231 -10.23 -5.53 -23.33
N CYS A 232 -10.59 -5.42 -22.05
CA CYS A 232 -10.23 -4.29 -21.19
C CYS A 232 -9.24 -4.68 -20.09
N ALA A 233 -8.63 -5.87 -20.19
CA ALA A 233 -7.75 -6.43 -19.19
C ALA A 233 -6.28 -6.37 -19.66
N LEU A 234 -5.44 -5.69 -18.89
CA LEU A 234 -3.98 -5.69 -19.06
C LEU A 234 -3.32 -6.58 -18.00
N PRO A 235 -2.32 -7.40 -18.35
CA PRO A 235 -1.50 -8.10 -17.38
C PRO A 235 -0.96 -7.12 -16.32
N CYS A 236 -1.09 -7.49 -15.05
CA CYS A 236 -0.66 -6.65 -13.93
C CYS A 236 -0.07 -7.52 -12.82
N VAL A 237 1.05 -7.09 -12.26
CA VAL A 237 1.62 -7.66 -11.03
C VAL A 237 1.47 -6.64 -9.92
N LEU A 238 0.77 -7.03 -8.86
CA LEU A 238 0.70 -6.27 -7.62
C LEU A 238 1.75 -6.82 -6.65
N ARG A 239 2.83 -6.07 -6.48
CA ARG A 239 3.91 -6.38 -5.52
C ARG A 239 3.43 -6.07 -4.11
N THR A 240 3.43 -7.07 -3.23
CA THR A 240 3.08 -6.90 -1.80
C THR A 240 4.23 -7.36 -0.91
N PRO A 241 4.35 -6.87 0.34
CA PRO A 241 5.36 -7.39 1.28
C PRO A 241 5.27 -8.90 1.52
N GLU A 242 4.07 -9.49 1.38
CA GLU A 242 3.81 -10.92 1.57
C GLU A 242 4.08 -11.77 0.32
N GLY A 243 4.26 -11.12 -0.84
CA GLY A 243 4.50 -11.78 -2.12
C GLY A 243 3.76 -11.14 -3.29
N ASP A 244 4.19 -11.48 -4.50
CA ASP A 244 3.59 -10.92 -5.71
C ASP A 244 2.25 -11.57 -6.03
N VAL A 245 1.28 -10.73 -6.40
CA VAL A 245 -0.04 -11.17 -6.85
C VAL A 245 -0.15 -10.89 -8.34
N GLU A 246 -0.15 -11.95 -9.13
CA GLU A 246 -0.39 -11.85 -10.58
C GLU A 246 -1.88 -11.74 -10.88
N GLY A 247 -2.22 -10.91 -11.87
CA GLY A 247 -3.58 -10.77 -12.32
C GLY A 247 -3.70 -9.88 -13.54
N VAL A 248 -4.86 -9.25 -13.67
CA VAL A 248 -5.13 -8.25 -14.70
C VAL A 248 -5.77 -7.01 -14.10
N CYS A 249 -5.51 -5.85 -14.70
CA CYS A 249 -6.11 -4.57 -14.32
C CYS A 249 -6.76 -3.89 -15.53
N GLU A 250 -7.55 -2.84 -15.29
CA GLU A 250 -8.13 -2.04 -16.36
C GLU A 250 -7.07 -1.35 -17.23
N THR A 251 -7.32 -1.26 -18.53
CA THR A 251 -6.49 -0.49 -19.48
C THR A 251 -6.31 0.98 -19.07
N GLY A 252 -7.28 1.56 -18.36
CA GLY A 252 -7.21 2.94 -17.87
C GLY A 252 -6.05 3.19 -16.89
N VAL A 253 -5.54 2.14 -16.22
CA VAL A 253 -4.43 2.23 -15.25
C VAL A 253 -3.13 2.72 -15.89
N MET A 254 -2.94 2.54 -17.20
CA MET A 254 -1.75 3.05 -17.92
C MET A 254 -1.56 4.57 -17.77
N ARG A 255 -2.65 5.33 -17.53
CA ARG A 255 -2.60 6.79 -17.38
C ARG A 255 -2.21 7.25 -15.98
N GLU A 256 -2.13 6.32 -15.03
CA GLU A 256 -1.89 6.58 -13.61
C GLU A 256 -0.42 6.32 -13.22
N ALA A 257 0.49 6.23 -14.18
CA ALA A 257 1.92 6.01 -13.92
C ALA A 257 2.47 7.03 -12.92
N GLY A 258 3.14 6.54 -11.88
CA GLY A 258 3.66 7.34 -10.76
C GLY A 258 2.63 7.74 -9.70
N SER A 259 1.34 7.57 -9.97
CA SER A 259 0.24 7.95 -9.06
C SER A 259 -0.21 6.79 -8.17
N VAL A 260 -0.85 7.14 -7.06
CA VAL A 260 -1.55 6.18 -6.19
C VAL A 260 -3.02 6.13 -6.62
N LEU A 261 -3.50 4.93 -6.91
CA LEU A 261 -4.91 4.66 -7.19
C LEU A 261 -5.45 3.64 -6.18
N GLN A 262 -6.77 3.40 -6.20
CA GLN A 262 -7.37 2.31 -5.43
C GLN A 262 -7.87 1.22 -6.38
N PHE A 263 -7.35 0.01 -6.19
CA PHE A 263 -7.97 -1.18 -6.72
C PHE A 263 -9.14 -1.57 -5.83
N GLU A 264 -10.35 -1.43 -6.34
CA GLU A 264 -11.55 -1.66 -5.54
C GLU A 264 -11.59 -3.08 -4.96
N ARG A 265 -11.91 -3.17 -3.67
CA ARG A 265 -11.90 -4.41 -2.86
C ARG A 265 -10.52 -5.06 -2.67
N VAL A 266 -9.45 -4.45 -3.16
CA VAL A 266 -8.07 -4.93 -2.98
C VAL A 266 -7.31 -3.98 -2.06
N GLY A 267 -7.30 -2.68 -2.36
CA GLY A 267 -6.64 -1.63 -1.58
C GLY A 267 -5.99 -0.57 -2.47
N PHE A 268 -5.22 0.32 -1.86
CA PHE A 268 -4.43 1.33 -2.57
C PHE A 268 -3.14 0.74 -3.12
N ALA A 269 -2.75 1.21 -4.30
CA ALA A 269 -1.49 0.83 -4.92
C ALA A 269 -0.89 2.00 -5.71
N ARG A 270 0.43 2.12 -5.66
CA ARG A 270 1.19 3.03 -6.54
C ARG A 270 1.53 2.32 -7.84
N ILE A 271 1.26 2.95 -8.97
CA ILE A 271 1.65 2.43 -10.28
C ILE A 271 3.09 2.88 -10.57
N ASP A 272 4.02 1.95 -10.74
CA ASP A 272 5.44 2.27 -10.90
C ASP A 272 5.84 2.24 -12.38
N ASP A 273 5.58 1.12 -13.04
CA ASP A 273 5.91 0.92 -14.44
C ASP A 273 4.66 0.58 -15.27
N THR A 274 4.55 1.29 -16.39
CA THR A 274 3.52 1.10 -17.42
C THR A 274 4.14 0.81 -18.79
N THR A 275 5.47 0.69 -18.85
CA THR A 275 6.21 0.44 -20.09
C THR A 275 6.33 -1.07 -20.33
N GLY A 276 5.85 -1.52 -21.49
CA GLY A 276 5.81 -2.93 -21.87
C GLY A 276 4.43 -3.57 -21.76
N ASP A 277 4.40 -4.90 -21.84
CA ASP A 277 3.16 -5.69 -21.99
C ASP A 277 2.44 -5.92 -20.65
N ARG A 278 2.96 -5.38 -19.54
CA ARG A 278 2.54 -5.68 -18.18
C ARG A 278 2.73 -4.49 -17.24
N ILE A 279 1.70 -4.18 -16.45
CA ILE A 279 1.74 -3.14 -15.41
C ILE A 279 2.39 -3.68 -14.14
N THR A 280 3.26 -2.88 -13.52
CA THR A 280 3.78 -3.16 -12.17
C THR A 280 3.22 -2.14 -11.17
N ALA A 281 2.50 -2.64 -10.18
CA ALA A 281 1.92 -1.85 -9.10
C ALA A 281 2.50 -2.30 -7.74
N TYR A 282 2.67 -1.36 -6.82
CA TYR A 282 3.13 -1.62 -5.46
C TYR A 282 2.01 -1.38 -4.47
N PHE A 283 1.71 -2.40 -3.66
CA PHE A 283 0.66 -2.32 -2.67
C PHE A 283 1.00 -1.33 -1.56
N THR A 284 0.11 -0.37 -1.34
CA THR A 284 0.25 0.68 -0.34
C THR A 284 -0.30 0.17 0.99
N HIS A 285 -1.63 0.05 1.10
CA HIS A 285 -2.39 -0.52 2.22
C HIS A 285 -3.84 -0.72 1.78
N ARG A 286 -4.66 -1.39 2.61
CA ARG A 286 -6.10 -1.50 2.36
C ARG A 286 -6.85 -0.20 2.61
#